data_AF-A0A1V9Y9T7-F1
#
_entry.id   AF-A0A1V9Y9T7-F1
#
_cell.length_a   1.000
_cell.length_b   1.000
_cell.length_c   1.000
_cell.angle_alpha   90.00
_cell.angle_beta   90.00
_cell.angle_gamma   90.00
#
_symmetry.space_group_name_H-M   'P 1'
#
loop_
_entity.id
_entity.type
_entity.pdbx_description
1 polymer ?
#
loop_
_entity_poly.entity_id
_entity_poly.type
_entity_poly.pdbx_seq_one_letter_code
_entity_poly.pdbx_strand_id
1 'polypeptide(L)'
;MSSLHFLMGIICVQLPPLTVAVESPAAEPQLLLRSCATAAPVLRWHHPVSLEPVAMEAALLLHEPEWMALGESLQENDPLLALALFRTCFFTNVHHRGRQASTTLDAQLAVGDCLGQLHRYTDAIVWLTDAMRLCDADDLKLRDCMTLLAMVYLQSQEVATARTLLEHVALLDELDEGSSALVTLEALLNVAAAYRYGGNYAPAIAIVNSVIATAHTNAVGVDDDDATWEGVIQDGRFTLGLLLCSTGESDQGCEYLFAVFRWRLQHFGGEAICTWTAFSAWYWCSALAGRWVIAVEAHRLAAGVAIMPLTIGNWPGKICVKCTNAIVGAAFAPTAVGFYTYLYCQSCAGSDDAMHACPPARGSPVGTIHNVGT
;
A
#
# COMPACT_ATOMS: atom_id res chain seq x y z
N MET A 1 -18.31 -24.48 -6.15
CA MET A 1 -19.65 -23.94 -5.89
C MET A 1 -19.79 -23.75 -4.39
N SER A 2 -19.56 -22.53 -3.91
CA SER A 2 -19.57 -22.19 -2.49
C SER A 2 -21.02 -21.97 -2.05
N SER A 3 -21.44 -22.61 -0.94
CA SER A 3 -22.79 -22.46 -0.39
C SER A 3 -22.74 -21.52 0.81
N LEU A 4 -23.46 -20.40 0.73
CA LEU A 4 -23.69 -19.49 1.86
C LEU A 4 -24.87 -20.00 2.71
N HIS A 5 -24.65 -20.16 4.01
CA HIS A 5 -25.73 -20.36 4.99
C HIS A 5 -25.75 -19.20 5.98
N PHE A 6 -26.91 -18.54 6.11
CA PHE A 6 -27.15 -17.48 7.08
C PHE A 6 -27.83 -18.06 8.33
N LEU A 7 -27.16 -17.98 9.48
CA LEU A 7 -27.74 -18.15 10.81
C LEU A 7 -27.12 -17.06 11.70
N MET A 8 -27.98 -16.18 12.23
CA MET A 8 -27.71 -15.08 13.18
C MET A 8 -26.23 -14.67 13.37
N GLY A 9 -25.82 -13.58 12.71
CA GLY A 9 -24.68 -12.75 13.10
C GLY A 9 -23.27 -13.27 12.84
N ILE A 10 -23.10 -14.47 12.29
CA ILE A 10 -21.79 -15.08 12.06
C ILE A 10 -21.61 -15.34 10.55
N ILE A 11 -20.54 -14.78 9.97
CA ILE A 11 -20.09 -15.15 8.62
C ILE A 11 -19.08 -16.29 8.80
N CYS A 12 -19.46 -17.50 8.40
CA CYS A 12 -18.52 -18.61 8.27
C CYS A 12 -17.89 -18.58 6.88
N VAL A 13 -16.65 -18.11 6.78
CA VAL A 13 -15.89 -18.22 5.52
C VAL A 13 -15.21 -19.59 5.49
N GLN A 14 -15.60 -20.42 4.54
CA GLN A 14 -14.89 -21.66 4.25
C GLN A 14 -13.66 -21.33 3.41
N LEU A 15 -12.49 -21.26 4.04
CA LEU A 15 -11.22 -21.06 3.34
C LEU A 15 -10.90 -22.30 2.47
N PRO A 16 -10.33 -22.11 1.26
CA PRO A 16 -9.82 -23.23 0.48
C PRO A 16 -8.69 -23.95 1.26
N PRO A 17 -8.55 -25.28 1.10
CA PRO A 17 -7.51 -26.03 1.80
C PRO A 17 -6.12 -25.50 1.39
N LEU A 18 -5.36 -25.01 2.37
CA LEU A 18 -3.97 -24.62 2.18
C LEU A 18 -3.10 -25.89 2.15
N THR A 19 -2.50 -26.20 1.02
CA THR A 19 -1.42 -27.19 0.95
C THR A 19 -0.12 -26.51 1.35
N VAL A 20 0.27 -26.64 2.62
CA VAL A 20 1.63 -26.30 3.05
C VAL A 20 2.54 -27.46 2.65
N ALA A 21 3.41 -27.24 1.67
CA ALA A 21 4.47 -28.18 1.34
C ALA A 21 5.58 -28.05 2.38
N VAL A 22 5.61 -28.98 3.34
CA VAL A 22 6.76 -29.13 4.24
C VAL A 22 7.82 -29.92 3.48
N GLU A 23 8.83 -29.24 2.96
CA GLU A 23 10.02 -29.91 2.42
C GLU A 23 10.82 -30.50 3.59
N SER A 24 10.75 -31.82 3.71
CA SER A 24 11.55 -32.58 4.66
C SER A 24 12.94 -32.82 4.06
N PRO A 25 14.05 -32.53 4.77
CA PRO A 25 15.39 -32.76 4.24
C PRO A 25 15.70 -34.27 4.16
N ALA A 26 16.09 -34.75 2.96
CA ALA A 26 16.64 -36.08 2.68
C ALA A 26 18.03 -36.25 3.34
N ALA A 27 18.55 -37.44 3.71
CA ALA A 27 18.62 -38.73 3.02
C ALA A 27 18.95 -39.86 4.06
N GLU A 28 18.32 -41.05 4.10
CA GLU A 28 18.53 -42.34 3.36
C GLU A 28 19.09 -43.46 4.28
N PRO A 29 19.06 -44.78 3.94
CA PRO A 29 18.02 -45.56 3.23
C PRO A 29 17.83 -46.98 3.83
N GLN A 30 16.62 -47.44 4.22
CA GLN A 30 16.35 -48.90 4.33
C GLN A 30 14.89 -49.31 4.02
N LEU A 31 14.76 -50.00 2.88
CA LEU A 31 13.88 -51.09 2.45
C LEU A 31 12.56 -51.42 3.20
N LEU A 32 11.49 -51.47 2.37
CA LEU A 32 10.32 -52.37 2.40
C LEU A 32 9.39 -52.33 3.62
N LEU A 33 8.23 -51.67 3.50
CA LEU A 33 6.92 -52.29 3.20
C LEU A 33 5.78 -51.29 3.53
N ARG A 34 4.71 -51.35 2.72
CA ARG A 34 3.37 -50.75 2.92
C ARG A 34 3.23 -49.23 2.81
N SER A 35 2.68 -48.85 1.65
CA SER A 35 1.78 -47.72 1.47
C SER A 35 0.84 -47.54 2.66
N CYS A 36 1.10 -46.48 3.43
CA CYS A 36 0.09 -45.75 4.17
C CYS A 36 0.35 -44.29 3.81
N ALA A 37 -0.40 -43.79 2.84
CA ALA A 37 -0.53 -42.34 2.68
C ALA A 37 -1.21 -41.85 3.95
N THR A 38 -0.42 -41.42 4.93
CA THR A 38 -0.92 -40.54 6.00
C THR A 38 -1.32 -39.26 5.31
N ALA A 39 -2.61 -39.16 4.99
CA ALA A 39 -3.23 -37.90 4.68
C ALA A 39 -2.87 -36.95 5.81
N ALA A 40 -2.08 -35.92 5.50
CA ALA A 40 -1.88 -34.81 6.41
C ALA A 40 -3.27 -34.32 6.85
N PRO A 41 -3.48 -34.01 8.15
CA PRO A 41 -4.74 -33.46 8.58
C PRO A 41 -4.93 -32.13 7.85
N VAL A 42 -5.82 -32.13 6.85
CA VAL A 42 -6.37 -30.91 6.28
C VAL A 42 -7.12 -30.24 7.41
N LEU A 43 -6.51 -29.23 8.04
CA LEU A 43 -7.18 -28.37 9.00
C LEU A 43 -8.34 -27.69 8.26
N ARG A 44 -9.54 -28.24 8.41
CA ARG A 44 -10.78 -27.60 7.98
C ARG A 44 -11.09 -26.52 9.01
N TRP A 45 -10.70 -25.29 8.69
CA TRP A 45 -11.06 -24.12 9.47
C TRP A 45 -12.57 -23.90 9.36
N HIS A 46 -13.30 -24.36 10.37
CA HIS A 46 -14.71 -24.04 10.59
C HIS A 46 -14.81 -23.37 11.95
N HIS A 47 -14.24 -22.17 12.08
CA HIS A 47 -14.50 -21.32 13.24
C HIS A 47 -15.28 -20.06 12.83
N PRO A 48 -16.29 -19.70 13.63
CA PRO A 48 -17.11 -18.53 13.37
C PRO A 48 -16.23 -17.29 13.47
N VAL A 49 -16.03 -16.56 12.37
CA VAL A 49 -15.48 -15.19 12.44
C VAL A 49 -16.61 -14.32 12.97
N SER A 50 -16.74 -14.29 14.29
CA SER A 50 -17.51 -13.25 14.96
C SER A 50 -16.79 -11.92 14.69
N LEU A 51 -17.52 -10.92 14.19
CA LEU A 51 -17.04 -9.54 14.15
C LEU A 51 -16.94 -8.94 15.56
N GLU A 52 -17.48 -9.63 16.57
CA GLU A 52 -17.31 -9.29 17.98
C GLU A 52 -16.05 -9.97 18.53
N PRO A 53 -15.18 -9.22 19.20
CA PRO A 53 -13.89 -9.73 19.64
C PRO A 53 -14.03 -10.71 20.80
N VAL A 54 -13.71 -11.98 20.55
CA VAL A 54 -13.62 -13.02 21.58
C VAL A 54 -12.16 -13.43 21.72
N ALA A 55 -11.61 -13.26 22.92
CA ALA A 55 -10.30 -13.81 23.24
C ALA A 55 -10.36 -15.34 23.13
N MET A 56 -9.43 -15.93 22.40
CA MET A 56 -9.35 -17.38 22.26
C MET A 56 -8.78 -18.02 23.52
N GLU A 57 -9.09 -19.30 23.74
CA GLU A 57 -8.52 -20.07 24.85
C GLU A 57 -6.99 -20.16 24.74
N ALA A 58 -6.31 -20.29 25.88
CA ALA A 58 -4.84 -20.30 25.95
C ALA A 58 -4.19 -21.37 25.07
N ALA A 59 -4.87 -22.51 24.83
CA ALA A 59 -4.37 -23.57 23.96
C ALA A 59 -4.15 -23.13 22.51
N LEU A 60 -4.86 -22.09 22.06
CA LEU A 60 -4.78 -21.58 20.69
C LEU A 60 -3.71 -20.49 20.50
N LEU A 61 -3.03 -20.06 21.57
CA LEU A 61 -1.92 -19.09 21.48
C LEU A 61 -0.76 -19.60 20.60
N LEU A 62 -0.61 -20.91 20.46
CA LEU A 62 0.41 -21.53 19.62
C LEU A 62 0.19 -21.27 18.12
N HIS A 63 -1.05 -20.96 17.71
CA HIS A 63 -1.42 -20.67 16.33
C HIS A 63 -1.43 -19.16 16.02
N GLU A 64 -1.21 -18.31 17.01
CA GLU A 64 -1.21 -16.86 16.83
C GLU A 64 -0.19 -16.37 15.78
N PRO A 65 1.06 -16.87 15.73
CA PRO A 65 1.99 -16.52 14.66
C PRO A 65 1.49 -16.93 13.27
N GLU A 66 0.81 -18.08 13.15
CA GLU A 66 0.24 -18.55 11.88
C GLU A 66 -0.91 -17.65 11.43
N TRP A 67 -1.71 -17.15 12.36
CA TRP A 67 -2.81 -16.22 12.06
C TRP A 67 -2.31 -14.82 11.72
N MET A 68 -1.27 -14.33 12.40
CA MET A 68 -0.60 -13.08 12.04
C MET A 68 -0.03 -13.17 10.61
N ALA A 69 0.74 -14.22 10.30
CA ALA A 69 1.30 -14.44 8.97
C ALA A 69 0.21 -14.60 7.89
N LEU A 70 -0.89 -15.29 8.20
CA LEU A 70 -2.04 -15.39 7.29
C LEU A 70 -2.68 -14.01 7.07
N GLY A 71 -2.87 -13.22 8.12
CA GLY A 71 -3.38 -11.86 8.04
C GLY A 71 -2.51 -10.98 7.14
N GLU A 72 -1.19 -11.02 7.33
CA GLU A 72 -0.21 -10.30 6.49
C GLU A 72 -0.33 -10.69 5.02
N SER A 73 -0.42 -11.99 4.72
CA SER A 73 -0.58 -12.48 3.34
C SER A 73 -1.89 -12.06 2.66
N LEU A 74 -2.93 -11.79 3.47
CA LEU A 74 -4.25 -11.42 3.00
C LEU A 74 -4.45 -9.90 2.97
N GLN A 75 -3.58 -9.13 3.61
CA GLN A 75 -3.81 -7.71 3.87
C GLN A 75 -4.11 -6.91 2.60
N GLU A 76 -3.36 -7.14 1.52
CA GLU A 76 -3.58 -6.44 0.25
C GLU A 76 -4.82 -6.94 -0.52
N ASN A 77 -5.14 -8.22 -0.41
CA ASN A 77 -6.15 -8.90 -1.26
C ASN A 77 -7.53 -8.97 -0.61
N ASP A 78 -7.58 -9.13 0.71
CA ASP A 78 -8.78 -9.19 1.54
C ASP A 78 -8.51 -8.50 2.90
N PRO A 79 -8.42 -7.16 2.92
CA PRO A 79 -8.14 -6.39 4.13
C PRO A 79 -9.21 -6.56 5.22
N LEU A 80 -10.44 -6.97 4.87
CA LEU A 80 -11.50 -7.24 5.84
C LEU A 80 -11.22 -8.55 6.60
N LEU A 81 -10.81 -9.60 5.90
CA LEU A 81 -10.43 -10.86 6.53
C LEU A 81 -9.13 -10.70 7.34
N ALA A 82 -8.14 -9.99 6.80
CA ALA A 82 -6.92 -9.65 7.53
C ALA A 82 -7.22 -8.89 8.83
N LEU A 83 -8.08 -7.85 8.77
CA LEU A 83 -8.53 -7.11 9.94
C LEU A 83 -9.16 -8.03 11.01
N ALA A 84 -9.97 -9.01 10.59
CA ALA A 84 -10.58 -9.95 11.51
C ALA A 84 -9.53 -10.82 12.23
N LEU A 85 -8.56 -11.35 11.48
CA LEU A 85 -7.45 -12.15 12.02
C LEU A 85 -6.62 -11.32 13.01
N PHE A 86 -6.20 -10.12 12.63
CA PHE A 86 -5.39 -9.24 13.50
C PHE A 86 -6.14 -8.84 14.76
N ARG A 87 -7.46 -8.59 14.69
CA ARG A 87 -8.28 -8.37 15.89
C ARG A 87 -8.29 -9.60 16.78
N THR A 88 -8.47 -10.80 16.23
CA THR A 88 -8.41 -12.04 17.02
C THR A 88 -7.06 -12.18 17.72
N CYS A 89 -5.95 -11.95 17.02
CA CYS A 89 -4.60 -11.95 17.62
C CYS A 89 -4.49 -10.92 18.74
N PHE A 90 -4.92 -9.67 18.50
CA PHE A 90 -4.87 -8.59 19.48
C PHE A 90 -5.64 -8.95 20.77
N PHE A 91 -6.92 -9.30 20.68
CA PHE A 91 -7.73 -9.57 21.87
C PHE A 91 -7.26 -10.82 22.63
N THR A 92 -6.77 -11.82 21.92
CA THR A 92 -6.16 -13.01 22.53
C THR A 92 -4.86 -12.64 23.27
N ASN A 93 -3.99 -11.85 22.65
CA ASN A 93 -2.74 -11.40 23.25
C ASN A 93 -2.99 -10.46 24.45
N VAL A 94 -3.96 -9.54 24.38
CA VAL A 94 -4.36 -8.70 25.52
C VAL A 94 -4.79 -9.54 26.71
N HIS A 95 -5.59 -10.58 26.49
CA HIS A 95 -6.11 -11.43 27.56
C HIS A 95 -5.00 -12.23 28.26
N HIS A 96 -4.05 -12.79 27.49
CA HIS A 96 -3.06 -13.74 28.03
C HIS A 96 -1.68 -13.15 28.31
N ARG A 97 -1.26 -12.14 27.53
CA ARG A 97 0.08 -11.52 27.59
C ARG A 97 0.03 -10.07 28.09
N GLY A 98 -1.12 -9.44 28.06
CA GLY A 98 -1.31 -8.03 28.45
C GLY A 98 -1.08 -7.05 27.29
N ARG A 99 -1.41 -5.77 27.51
CA ARG A 99 -1.42 -4.77 26.43
C ARG A 99 -0.04 -4.30 25.95
N GLN A 100 0.96 -4.33 26.82
CA GLN A 100 2.32 -3.88 26.49
C GLN A 100 3.20 -4.98 25.92
N ALA A 101 2.69 -6.21 25.80
CA ALA A 101 3.47 -7.27 25.18
C ALA A 101 3.74 -6.94 23.71
N SER A 102 4.98 -7.16 23.25
CA SER A 102 5.43 -6.88 21.88
C SER A 102 4.46 -7.41 20.81
N THR A 103 4.04 -8.67 20.94
CA THR A 103 3.07 -9.32 20.03
C THR A 103 1.67 -8.72 20.07
N THR A 104 1.28 -8.12 21.21
CA THR A 104 0.01 -7.39 21.31
C THR A 104 0.07 -6.11 20.50
N LEU A 105 1.19 -5.38 20.59
CA LEU A 105 1.43 -4.16 19.83
C LEU A 105 1.53 -4.46 18.32
N ASP A 106 2.17 -5.55 17.92
CA ASP A 106 2.22 -5.96 16.50
C ASP A 106 0.82 -6.17 15.93
N ALA A 107 -0.02 -6.95 16.63
CA ALA A 107 -1.41 -7.14 16.22
C ALA A 107 -2.19 -5.81 16.22
N GLN A 108 -1.94 -4.92 17.17
CA GLN A 108 -2.59 -3.60 17.24
C GLN A 108 -2.22 -2.71 16.05
N LEU A 109 -0.94 -2.69 15.67
CA LEU A 109 -0.43 -1.99 14.50
C LEU A 109 -1.06 -2.51 13.22
N ALA A 110 -1.10 -3.84 13.06
CA ALA A 110 -1.70 -4.49 11.89
C ALA A 110 -3.22 -4.20 11.78
N VAL A 111 -3.94 -4.14 12.91
CA VAL A 111 -5.34 -3.67 12.93
C VAL A 111 -5.43 -2.21 12.46
N GLY A 112 -4.56 -1.34 12.96
CA GLY A 112 -4.51 0.08 12.59
C GLY A 112 -4.27 0.29 11.09
N ASP A 113 -3.30 -0.42 10.53
CA ASP A 113 -2.98 -0.39 9.09
C ASP A 113 -4.16 -0.87 8.25
N CYS A 114 -4.75 -2.04 8.57
CA CYS A 114 -5.94 -2.54 7.88
C CYS A 114 -7.11 -1.54 7.92
N LEU A 115 -7.35 -0.88 9.06
CA LEU A 115 -8.38 0.15 9.15
C LEU A 115 -8.07 1.36 8.26
N GLY A 116 -6.79 1.74 8.14
CA GLY A 116 -6.32 2.76 7.20
C GLY A 116 -6.57 2.38 5.75
N GLN A 117 -6.23 1.15 5.36
CA GLN A 117 -6.46 0.60 4.01
C GLN A 117 -7.96 0.49 3.67
N LEU A 118 -8.80 0.21 4.67
CA LEU A 118 -10.26 0.21 4.54
C LEU A 118 -10.86 1.62 4.63
N HIS A 119 -10.02 2.65 4.73
CA HIS A 119 -10.40 4.07 4.82
C HIS A 119 -11.32 4.39 6.00
N ARG A 120 -11.20 3.62 7.08
CA ARG A 120 -11.83 3.83 8.39
C ARG A 120 -10.91 4.67 9.28
N TYR A 121 -10.57 5.87 8.81
CA TYR A 121 -9.52 6.70 9.38
C TYR A 121 -9.72 7.01 10.87
N THR A 122 -10.94 7.33 11.30
CA THR A 122 -11.23 7.60 12.71
C THR A 122 -10.89 6.41 13.60
N ASP A 123 -11.23 5.19 13.17
CA ASP A 123 -10.91 3.98 13.94
C ASP A 123 -9.40 3.70 13.91
N ALA A 124 -8.77 3.82 12.73
CA ALA A 124 -7.33 3.63 12.58
C ALA A 124 -6.53 4.56 13.51
N ILE A 125 -6.89 5.86 13.55
CA ILE A 125 -6.28 6.85 14.43
C ILE A 125 -6.41 6.45 15.90
N VAL A 126 -7.58 5.97 16.33
CA VAL A 126 -7.79 5.52 17.72
C VAL A 126 -6.88 4.35 18.07
N TRP A 127 -6.80 3.34 17.20
CA TRP A 127 -5.98 2.14 17.41
C TRP A 127 -4.49 2.47 17.46
N LEU A 128 -3.99 3.25 16.50
CA LEU A 128 -2.58 3.62 16.38
C LEU A 128 -2.15 4.61 17.47
N THR A 129 -3.01 5.55 17.87
CA THR A 129 -2.72 6.46 18.99
C THR A 129 -2.65 5.71 20.33
N ASP A 130 -3.51 4.70 20.53
CA ASP A 130 -3.44 3.87 21.73
C ASP A 130 -2.16 3.01 21.76
N ALA A 131 -1.77 2.43 20.61
CA ALA A 131 -0.51 1.68 20.50
C ALA A 131 0.71 2.56 20.80
N MET A 132 0.75 3.75 20.19
CA MET A 132 1.83 4.73 20.37
C MET A 132 2.01 5.15 21.84
N ARG A 133 0.93 5.18 22.65
CA ARG A 133 1.00 5.49 24.10
C ARG A 133 1.56 4.35 24.94
N LEU A 134 1.59 3.13 24.40
CA LEU A 134 2.01 1.92 25.08
C LEU A 134 3.42 1.47 24.68
N CYS A 135 3.93 1.96 23.54
CA CYS A 135 5.32 1.79 23.13
C CYS A 135 6.27 2.57 24.05
N ASP A 136 7.45 1.99 24.28
CA ASP A 136 8.55 2.71 24.90
C ASP A 136 9.19 3.70 23.90
N ALA A 137 9.82 4.75 24.42
CA ALA A 137 10.36 5.85 23.60
C ALA A 137 11.46 5.41 22.60
N ASP A 138 12.21 4.36 22.95
CA ASP A 138 13.33 3.85 22.17
C ASP A 138 12.97 2.60 21.35
N ASP A 139 11.67 2.25 21.26
CA ASP A 139 11.20 1.07 20.55
C ASP A 139 11.02 1.36 19.05
N LEU A 140 11.54 0.48 18.18
CA LEU A 140 11.28 0.52 16.74
C LEU A 140 9.76 0.54 16.44
N LYS A 141 8.96 -0.13 17.27
CA LYS A 141 7.50 -0.11 17.16
C LYS A 141 6.90 1.28 17.31
N LEU A 142 7.53 2.17 18.07
CA LEU A 142 7.07 3.55 18.18
C LEU A 142 7.17 4.26 16.82
N ARG A 143 8.25 3.99 16.07
CA ARG A 143 8.46 4.56 14.72
C ARG A 143 7.46 4.00 13.72
N ASP A 144 7.18 2.70 13.79
CA ASP A 144 6.13 2.07 12.98
C ASP A 144 4.76 2.68 13.29
N CYS A 145 4.43 2.86 14.58
CA CYS A 145 3.20 3.54 15.01
C CYS A 145 3.11 4.95 14.42
N MET A 146 4.18 5.75 14.55
CA MET A 146 4.21 7.13 14.07
C MET A 146 4.06 7.19 12.54
N THR A 147 4.76 6.31 11.82
CA THR A 147 4.69 6.22 10.35
C THR A 147 3.28 5.87 9.89
N LEU A 148 2.69 4.79 10.42
CA LEU A 148 1.32 4.38 10.05
C LEU A 148 0.29 5.45 10.41
N LEU A 149 0.40 6.05 11.59
CA LEU A 149 -0.50 7.13 12.02
C LEU A 149 -0.38 8.34 11.10
N ALA A 150 0.85 8.72 10.72
CA ALA A 150 1.08 9.80 9.79
C ALA A 150 0.52 9.52 8.39
N MET A 151 0.64 8.30 7.90
CA MET A 151 0.05 7.90 6.62
C MET A 151 -1.47 8.00 6.64
N VAL A 152 -2.12 7.58 7.74
CA VAL A 152 -3.57 7.76 7.94
C VAL A 152 -3.92 9.25 7.98
N TYR A 153 -3.15 10.09 8.66
CA TYR A 153 -3.36 11.54 8.67
C TYR A 153 -3.18 12.18 7.29
N LEU A 154 -2.21 11.74 6.48
CA LEU A 154 -2.10 12.19 5.08
C LEU A 154 -3.35 11.82 4.29
N GLN A 155 -3.82 10.59 4.42
CA GLN A 155 -5.01 10.12 3.72
C GLN A 155 -6.30 10.86 4.17
N SER A 156 -6.36 11.31 5.42
CA SER A 156 -7.47 12.12 5.97
C SER A 156 -7.30 13.64 5.77
N GLN A 157 -6.26 14.09 5.07
CA GLN A 157 -5.90 15.50 4.81
C GLN A 157 -5.40 16.30 6.02
N GLU A 158 -5.01 15.65 7.11
CA GLU A 158 -4.34 16.28 8.26
C GLU A 158 -2.83 16.41 8.03
N VAL A 159 -2.46 17.11 6.95
CA VAL A 159 -1.08 17.14 6.42
C VAL A 159 -0.06 17.69 7.42
N ALA A 160 -0.43 18.71 8.20
CA ALA A 160 0.49 19.31 9.16
C ALA A 160 0.87 18.33 10.28
N THR A 161 -0.11 17.61 10.82
CA THR A 161 0.07 16.58 11.86
C THR A 161 0.92 15.43 11.32
N ALA A 162 0.59 14.93 10.12
CA ALA A 162 1.34 13.86 9.49
C ALA A 162 2.81 14.23 9.26
N ARG A 163 3.06 15.45 8.75
CA ARG A 163 4.43 15.93 8.51
C ARG A 163 5.25 15.93 9.79
N THR A 164 4.71 16.44 10.90
CA THR A 164 5.43 16.45 12.18
C THR A 164 5.81 15.05 12.65
N LEU A 165 4.92 14.06 12.49
CA LEU A 165 5.23 12.67 12.83
C LEU A 165 6.32 12.09 11.93
N LEU A 166 6.23 12.30 10.61
CA LEU A 166 7.22 11.76 9.66
C LEU A 166 8.60 12.42 9.80
N GLU A 167 8.65 13.72 10.06
CA GLU A 167 9.91 14.42 10.35
C GLU A 167 10.55 13.88 11.63
N HIS A 168 9.73 13.54 12.63
CA HIS A 168 10.21 12.94 13.86
C HIS A 168 10.77 11.53 13.62
N VAL A 169 10.07 10.69 12.86
CA VAL A 169 10.58 9.35 12.47
C VAL A 169 11.91 9.48 11.73
N ALA A 170 11.99 10.32 10.69
CA ALA A 170 13.22 10.49 9.92
C ALA A 170 14.40 10.98 10.78
N LEU A 171 14.15 11.86 11.75
CA LEU A 171 15.18 12.31 12.70
C LEU A 171 15.65 11.15 13.60
N LEU A 172 14.75 10.33 14.11
CA LEU A 172 15.09 9.20 14.96
C LEU A 172 15.86 8.11 14.19
N ASP A 173 15.52 7.88 12.93
CA ASP A 173 16.26 6.95 12.06
C ASP A 173 17.64 7.49 11.70
N GLU A 174 17.75 8.80 11.42
CA GLU A 174 19.05 9.46 11.19
C GLU A 174 19.96 9.39 12.42
N LEU A 175 19.41 9.56 13.63
CA LEU A 175 20.18 9.50 14.87
C LEU A 175 20.68 8.09 15.19
N ASP A 176 19.92 7.05 14.85
CA ASP A 176 20.24 5.67 15.19
C ASP A 176 21.12 4.99 14.12
N GLU A 177 20.73 5.11 12.85
CA GLU A 177 21.33 4.36 11.74
C GLU A 177 22.19 5.26 10.83
N GLY A 178 22.04 6.57 10.94
CA GLY A 178 22.76 7.56 10.15
C GLY A 178 22.00 8.06 8.92
N SER A 179 22.47 9.17 8.36
CA SER A 179 21.79 9.89 7.25
C SER A 179 21.81 9.18 5.90
N SER A 180 22.67 8.16 5.74
CA SER A 180 22.77 7.36 4.51
C SER A 180 22.18 5.95 4.65
N ALA A 181 21.62 5.60 5.81
CA ALA A 181 21.00 4.30 6.01
C ALA A 181 19.69 4.17 5.22
N LEU A 182 19.37 2.94 4.81
CA LEU A 182 18.21 2.64 3.99
C LEU A 182 16.90 3.14 4.64
N VAL A 183 16.69 2.81 5.92
CA VAL A 183 15.50 3.20 6.68
C VAL A 183 15.35 4.73 6.77
N THR A 184 16.46 5.45 6.96
CA THR A 184 16.47 6.92 6.99
C THR A 184 16.05 7.50 5.63
N LEU A 185 16.54 6.92 4.53
CA LEU A 185 16.15 7.37 3.19
C LEU A 185 14.67 7.09 2.90
N GLU A 186 14.14 5.95 3.32
CA GLU A 186 12.71 5.62 3.22
C GLU A 186 11.85 6.60 4.04
N ALA A 187 12.25 6.90 5.28
CA ALA A 187 11.58 7.89 6.12
C ALA A 187 11.60 9.29 5.48
N LEU A 188 12.72 9.69 4.85
CA LEU A 188 12.82 10.95 4.12
C LEU A 188 11.90 11.00 2.88
N LEU A 189 11.68 9.90 2.18
CA LEU A 189 10.68 9.85 1.10
C LEU A 189 9.26 10.07 1.63
N ASN A 190 8.93 9.51 2.80
CA ASN A 190 7.66 9.78 3.46
C ASN A 190 7.52 11.26 3.86
N VAL A 191 8.59 11.88 4.38
CA VAL A 191 8.62 13.32 4.66
C VAL A 191 8.38 14.13 3.38
N ALA A 192 9.08 13.81 2.28
CA ALA A 192 8.89 14.47 1.01
C ALA A 192 7.46 14.32 0.46
N ALA A 193 6.85 13.14 0.65
CA ALA A 193 5.44 12.93 0.35
C ALA A 193 4.57 13.88 1.17
N ALA A 194 4.78 14.01 2.47
CA ALA A 194 4.05 14.95 3.34
C ALA A 194 4.17 16.41 2.86
N TYR A 195 5.38 16.84 2.51
CA TYR A 195 5.62 18.17 1.93
C TYR A 195 4.85 18.37 0.61
N ARG A 196 4.84 17.36 -0.28
CA ARG A 196 4.06 17.37 -1.52
C ARG A 196 2.56 17.49 -1.25
N TYR A 197 2.03 16.71 -0.31
CA TYR A 197 0.61 16.78 0.10
C TYR A 197 0.23 18.18 0.64
N GLY A 198 1.19 18.90 1.22
CA GLY A 198 1.02 20.27 1.71
C GLY A 198 1.29 21.37 0.68
N GLY A 199 1.54 21.02 -0.59
CA GLY A 199 1.86 21.98 -1.66
C GLY A 199 3.27 22.58 -1.58
N ASN A 200 4.11 22.08 -0.67
CA ASN A 200 5.47 22.58 -0.46
C ASN A 200 6.46 21.81 -1.35
N TYR A 201 6.43 22.08 -2.65
CA TYR A 201 7.17 21.26 -3.63
C TYR A 201 8.68 21.45 -3.60
N ALA A 202 9.18 22.66 -3.36
CA ALA A 202 10.62 22.94 -3.34
C ALA A 202 11.39 22.09 -2.29
N PRO A 203 11.01 22.06 -0.99
CA PRO A 203 11.67 21.19 -0.03
C PRO A 203 11.48 19.70 -0.36
N ALA A 204 10.32 19.28 -0.85
CA ALA A 204 10.09 17.89 -1.25
C ALA A 204 11.03 17.45 -2.38
N ILE A 205 11.23 18.28 -3.41
CA ILE A 205 12.14 18.01 -4.52
C ILE A 205 13.59 17.91 -4.01
N ALA A 206 14.00 18.82 -3.12
CA ALA A 206 15.34 18.80 -2.55
C ALA A 206 15.62 17.49 -1.79
N ILE A 207 14.67 17.06 -0.95
CA ILE A 207 14.77 15.80 -0.20
C ILE A 207 14.86 14.61 -1.16
N VAL A 208 13.94 14.51 -2.13
CA VAL A 208 13.89 13.37 -3.06
C VAL A 208 15.15 13.26 -3.91
N ASN A 209 15.67 14.38 -4.42
CA ASN A 209 16.92 14.39 -5.17
C ASN A 209 18.10 13.94 -4.30
N SER A 210 18.16 14.38 -3.04
CA SER A 210 19.17 13.93 -2.08
C SER A 210 19.07 12.43 -1.83
N VAL A 211 17.87 11.91 -1.59
CA VAL A 211 17.63 10.47 -1.37
C VAL A 211 18.08 9.65 -2.57
N ILE A 212 17.66 10.01 -3.79
CA ILE A 212 18.03 9.28 -5.00
C ILE A 212 19.55 9.28 -5.20
N ALA A 213 20.21 10.43 -5.00
CA ALA A 213 21.66 10.54 -5.16
C ALA A 213 22.43 9.70 -4.12
N THR A 214 21.99 9.72 -2.86
CA THR A 214 22.60 8.92 -1.79
C THR A 214 22.38 7.43 -2.04
N ALA A 215 21.15 7.02 -2.38
CA ALA A 215 20.83 5.63 -2.69
C ALA A 215 21.63 5.10 -3.89
N HIS A 216 21.80 5.90 -4.95
CA HIS A 216 22.67 5.56 -6.07
C HIS A 216 24.14 5.39 -5.64
N THR A 217 24.64 6.28 -4.79
CA THR A 217 26.02 6.19 -4.29
C THR A 217 26.23 4.93 -3.46
N ASN A 218 25.27 4.57 -2.62
CA ASN A 218 25.31 3.34 -1.82
C ASN A 218 25.22 2.09 -2.70
N ALA A 219 24.34 2.09 -3.71
CA ALA A 219 24.16 0.96 -4.62
C ALA A 219 25.45 0.60 -5.39
N VAL A 220 26.28 1.59 -5.76
CA VAL A 220 27.56 1.35 -6.45
C VAL A 220 28.60 0.65 -5.55
N GLY A 221 28.44 0.70 -4.23
CA GLY A 221 29.35 0.10 -3.25
C GLY A 221 28.97 -1.31 -2.80
N VAL A 222 27.83 -1.83 -3.25
CA VAL A 222 27.31 -3.17 -2.91
C VAL A 222 27.33 -4.02 -4.18
N ASP A 223 27.71 -5.30 -4.07
CA ASP A 223 27.70 -6.21 -5.22
C ASP A 223 26.30 -6.25 -5.89
N ASP A 224 26.31 -6.46 -7.21
CA ASP A 224 25.30 -6.18 -8.27
C ASP A 224 23.83 -6.65 -8.09
N ASP A 225 23.41 -7.12 -6.91
CA ASP A 225 22.10 -7.79 -6.70
C ASP A 225 21.26 -7.21 -5.54
N ASP A 226 21.62 -6.07 -4.96
CA ASP A 226 20.82 -5.48 -3.87
C ASP A 226 19.58 -4.75 -4.41
N ALA A 227 18.53 -5.52 -4.70
CA ALA A 227 17.19 -5.05 -5.09
C ALA A 227 16.60 -4.01 -4.12
N THR A 228 17.15 -3.91 -2.90
CA THR A 228 16.69 -3.02 -1.85
C THR A 228 16.95 -1.54 -2.17
N TRP A 229 18.17 -1.19 -2.61
CA TRP A 229 18.48 0.20 -2.99
C TRP A 229 17.74 0.65 -4.24
N GLU A 230 17.56 -0.26 -5.20
CA GLU A 230 16.80 0.03 -6.42
C GLU A 230 15.33 0.34 -6.09
N GLY A 231 14.74 -0.34 -5.09
CA GLY A 231 13.41 0.00 -4.57
C GLY A 231 13.30 1.46 -4.14
N VAL A 232 14.22 1.92 -3.28
CA VAL A 232 14.26 3.31 -2.80
C VAL A 232 14.49 4.31 -3.94
N ILE A 233 15.37 3.98 -4.90
CA ILE A 233 15.60 4.81 -6.09
C ILE A 233 14.31 4.98 -6.90
N GLN A 234 13.56 3.89 -7.10
CA GLN A 234 12.34 3.90 -7.90
C GLN A 234 11.19 4.60 -7.18
N ASP A 235 11.07 4.46 -5.86
CA ASP A 235 10.10 5.21 -5.06
C ASP A 235 10.43 6.71 -4.99
N GLY A 236 11.73 7.04 -4.94
CA GLY A 236 12.21 8.39 -5.13
C GLY A 236 11.81 8.95 -6.50
N ARG A 237 12.08 8.23 -7.59
CA ARG A 237 11.71 8.64 -8.95
C ARG A 237 10.20 8.78 -9.12
N PHE A 238 9.40 7.92 -8.49
CA PHE A 238 7.95 8.01 -8.49
C PHE A 238 7.50 9.34 -7.86
N THR A 239 8.05 9.65 -6.68
CA THR A 239 7.73 10.89 -5.96
C THR A 239 8.21 12.12 -6.72
N LEU A 240 9.41 12.08 -7.30
CA LEU A 240 9.96 13.14 -8.14
C LEU A 240 9.09 13.38 -9.37
N GLY A 241 8.63 12.32 -10.02
CA GLY A 241 7.73 12.39 -11.18
C GLY A 241 6.45 13.16 -10.86
N LEU A 242 5.81 12.83 -9.73
CA LEU A 242 4.63 13.56 -9.24
C LEU A 242 4.92 15.04 -8.93
N LEU A 243 6.09 15.31 -8.31
CA LEU A 243 6.51 16.67 -7.96
C LEU A 243 6.74 17.53 -9.21
N LEU A 244 7.48 17.02 -10.20
CA LEU A 244 7.76 17.72 -11.45
C LEU A 244 6.48 18.01 -12.25
N CYS A 245 5.55 17.04 -12.31
CA CYS A 245 4.24 17.29 -12.89
C CYS A 245 3.45 18.37 -12.13
N SER A 246 3.62 18.47 -10.81
CA SER A 246 2.96 19.49 -9.98
C SER A 246 3.59 20.89 -10.11
N THR A 247 4.86 20.99 -10.49
CA THR A 247 5.57 22.27 -10.68
C THR A 247 5.59 22.77 -12.12
N GLY A 248 5.03 21.99 -13.07
CA GLY A 248 4.92 22.35 -14.48
C GLY A 248 5.94 21.68 -15.41
N GLU A 249 6.90 20.94 -14.86
CA GLU A 249 7.90 20.15 -15.61
C GLU A 249 7.32 18.78 -16.03
N SER A 250 6.14 18.80 -16.64
CA SER A 250 5.31 17.60 -16.86
C SER A 250 5.93 16.58 -17.82
N ASP A 251 6.76 17.02 -18.77
CA ASP A 251 7.41 16.11 -19.72
C ASP A 251 8.38 15.17 -19.01
N GLN A 252 9.28 15.73 -18.21
CA GLN A 252 10.23 14.96 -17.42
C GLN A 252 9.53 14.16 -16.33
N GLY A 253 8.55 14.77 -15.64
CA GLY A 253 7.80 14.08 -14.59
C GLY A 253 7.09 12.83 -15.10
N CYS A 254 6.42 12.91 -16.25
CA CYS A 254 5.74 11.77 -16.86
C CYS A 254 6.73 10.69 -17.36
N GLU A 255 7.93 11.03 -17.84
CA GLU A 255 8.93 10.01 -18.18
C GLU A 255 9.38 9.22 -16.94
N TYR A 256 9.60 9.90 -15.80
CA TYR A 256 9.89 9.21 -14.54
C TYR A 256 8.75 8.28 -14.13
N LEU A 257 7.51 8.76 -14.15
CA LEU A 257 6.35 7.93 -13.78
C LEU A 257 6.18 6.71 -14.69
N PHE A 258 6.40 6.87 -16.00
CA PHE A 258 6.33 5.75 -16.94
C PHE A 258 7.47 4.75 -16.73
N ALA A 259 8.69 5.23 -16.48
CA ALA A 259 9.83 4.38 -16.17
C ALA A 259 9.59 3.54 -14.90
N VAL A 260 9.07 4.17 -13.84
CA VAL A 260 8.68 3.47 -12.60
C VAL A 260 7.58 2.45 -12.87
N PHE A 261 6.54 2.79 -13.63
CA PHE A 261 5.49 1.83 -13.99
C PHE A 261 6.09 0.59 -14.67
N ARG A 262 6.97 0.78 -15.66
CA ARG A 262 7.63 -0.33 -16.34
C ARG A 262 8.47 -1.18 -15.41
N TRP A 263 9.24 -0.53 -14.53
CA TRP A 263 10.06 -1.24 -13.54
C TRP A 263 9.18 -2.06 -12.59
N ARG A 264 8.13 -1.47 -12.01
CA ARG A 264 7.20 -2.16 -11.12
C ARG A 264 6.48 -3.32 -11.81
N LEU A 265 6.09 -3.15 -13.08
CA LEU A 265 5.49 -4.21 -13.86
C LEU A 265 6.45 -5.40 -14.07
N GLN A 266 7.75 -5.13 -14.22
CA GLN A 266 8.77 -6.17 -14.36
C GLN A 266 9.08 -6.87 -13.02
N HIS A 267 9.10 -6.12 -11.92
CA HIS A 267 9.54 -6.63 -10.60
C HIS A 267 8.39 -7.22 -9.77
N PHE A 268 7.23 -6.57 -9.74
CA PHE A 268 6.07 -7.00 -8.96
C PHE A 268 4.97 -7.66 -9.82
N GLY A 269 5.05 -7.52 -11.14
CA GLY A 269 4.08 -8.11 -12.05
C GLY A 269 2.79 -7.30 -12.22
N GLY A 270 1.86 -7.91 -12.96
CA GLY A 270 0.60 -7.31 -13.37
C GLY A 270 -0.51 -7.36 -12.31
N GLU A 271 -0.37 -8.12 -11.24
CA GLU A 271 -1.40 -8.19 -10.18
C GLU A 271 -1.16 -7.17 -9.06
N ALA A 272 0.06 -6.63 -8.93
CA ALA A 272 0.43 -5.73 -7.85
C ALA A 272 -0.24 -4.35 -7.98
N ILE A 273 -0.89 -3.89 -6.90
CA ILE A 273 -1.56 -2.59 -6.85
C ILE A 273 -0.55 -1.44 -7.08
N CYS A 274 0.66 -1.56 -6.53
CA CYS A 274 1.71 -0.54 -6.66
C CYS A 274 2.13 -0.28 -8.13
N THR A 275 2.11 -1.31 -8.99
CA THR A 275 2.34 -1.20 -10.43
C THR A 275 1.29 -0.30 -11.07
N TRP A 276 0.02 -0.57 -10.79
CA TRP A 276 -1.08 0.16 -11.40
C TRP A 276 -1.31 1.55 -10.81
N THR A 277 -0.90 1.77 -9.56
CA THR A 277 -0.81 3.12 -8.98
C THR A 277 0.18 3.98 -9.75
N ALA A 278 1.32 3.44 -10.16
CA ALA A 278 2.30 4.15 -11.00
C ALA A 278 1.76 4.42 -12.41
N PHE A 279 1.11 3.43 -13.04
CA PHE A 279 0.44 3.61 -14.32
C PHE A 279 -0.61 4.73 -14.28
N SER A 280 -1.43 4.74 -13.23
CA SER A 280 -2.54 5.70 -13.09
C SER A 280 -2.02 7.12 -12.82
N ALA A 281 -0.91 7.24 -12.09
CA ALA A 281 -0.20 8.52 -11.92
C ALA A 281 0.34 9.04 -13.26
N TRP A 282 1.08 8.19 -13.99
CA TRP A 282 1.61 8.53 -15.31
C TRP A 282 0.50 8.94 -16.28
N TYR A 283 -0.56 8.15 -16.36
CA TYR A 283 -1.72 8.41 -17.21
C TYR A 283 -2.33 9.77 -16.89
N TRP A 284 -2.61 10.07 -15.62
CA TRP A 284 -3.24 11.33 -15.27
C TRP A 284 -2.37 12.54 -15.60
N CYS A 285 -1.09 12.49 -15.21
CA CYS A 285 -0.16 13.57 -15.50
C CYS A 285 0.02 13.78 -17.01
N SER A 286 0.06 12.70 -17.79
CA SER A 286 0.16 12.77 -19.26
C SER A 286 -1.11 13.36 -19.89
N ALA A 287 -2.28 13.03 -19.36
CA ALA A 287 -3.55 13.58 -19.83
C ALA A 287 -3.64 15.09 -19.58
N LEU A 288 -3.25 15.55 -18.39
CA LEU A 288 -3.22 16.98 -18.06
C LEU A 288 -2.22 17.75 -18.92
N ALA A 289 -1.06 17.15 -19.21
CA ALA A 289 -0.06 17.74 -20.08
C ALA A 289 -0.42 17.64 -21.59
N GLY A 290 -1.59 17.08 -21.94
CA GLY A 290 -2.04 16.95 -23.32
C GLY A 290 -1.17 16.01 -24.17
N ARG A 291 -0.43 15.10 -23.54
CA ARG A 291 0.61 14.28 -24.21
C ARG A 291 0.06 13.23 -25.17
N TRP A 292 -1.25 12.96 -25.16
CA TRP A 292 -1.87 11.96 -26.03
C TRP A 292 -1.85 12.30 -27.53
N VAL A 293 -1.58 13.56 -27.89
CA VAL A 293 -1.35 13.95 -29.28
C VAL A 293 -0.05 13.39 -29.84
N ILE A 294 0.88 12.99 -28.97
CA ILE A 294 2.16 12.38 -29.35
C ILE A 294 1.93 10.88 -29.57
N ALA A 295 2.18 10.40 -30.79
CA ALA A 295 1.89 9.03 -31.19
C ALA A 295 2.56 7.98 -30.29
N VAL A 296 3.79 8.22 -29.81
CA VAL A 296 4.48 7.29 -28.91
C VAL A 296 3.77 7.18 -27.55
N GLU A 297 3.23 8.26 -27.02
CA GLU A 297 2.49 8.26 -25.74
C GLU A 297 1.14 7.58 -25.87
N ALA A 298 0.42 7.85 -26.97
CA ALA A 298 -0.81 7.15 -27.28
C ALA A 298 -0.58 5.63 -27.40
N HIS A 299 0.54 5.22 -28.01
CA HIS A 299 0.92 3.81 -28.10
C HIS A 299 1.27 3.20 -26.74
N ARG A 300 2.05 3.91 -25.91
CA ARG A 300 2.34 3.51 -24.52
C ARG A 300 1.05 3.30 -23.72
N LEU A 301 0.07 4.20 -23.89
CA LEU A 301 -1.22 4.12 -23.21
C LEU A 301 -2.00 2.89 -23.66
N ALA A 302 -2.11 2.68 -24.97
CA ALA A 302 -2.77 1.52 -25.55
C ALA A 302 -2.15 0.21 -25.04
N ALA A 303 -0.82 0.12 -25.01
CA ALA A 303 -0.09 -1.04 -24.53
C ALA A 303 -0.37 -1.32 -23.05
N GLY A 304 -0.29 -0.29 -22.18
CA GLY A 304 -0.55 -0.45 -20.75
C GLY A 304 -2.01 -0.81 -20.44
N VAL A 305 -2.98 -0.20 -21.13
CA VAL A 305 -4.41 -0.55 -20.98
C VAL A 305 -4.68 -2.00 -21.41
N ALA A 306 -4.02 -2.47 -22.48
CA ALA A 306 -4.22 -3.83 -22.99
C ALA A 306 -3.81 -4.93 -22.00
N ILE A 307 -2.84 -4.65 -21.12
CA ILE A 307 -2.36 -5.60 -20.12
C ILE A 307 -2.92 -5.35 -18.71
N MET A 308 -3.80 -4.35 -18.54
CA MET A 308 -4.40 -4.00 -17.24
C MET A 308 -5.44 -5.04 -16.81
N PRO A 309 -5.25 -5.78 -15.68
CA PRO A 309 -6.19 -6.82 -15.25
C PRO A 309 -7.55 -6.25 -14.87
N LEU A 310 -8.64 -6.91 -15.25
CA LEU A 310 -10.01 -6.43 -15.01
C LEU A 310 -10.33 -6.19 -13.53
N THR A 311 -9.66 -6.91 -12.63
CA THR A 311 -9.73 -6.79 -11.17
C THR A 311 -9.19 -5.44 -10.67
N ILE A 312 -8.26 -4.84 -11.39
CA ILE A 312 -7.71 -3.53 -11.07
C ILE A 312 -8.75 -2.47 -11.46
N GLY A 313 -9.21 -1.72 -10.46
CA GLY A 313 -10.12 -0.60 -10.64
C GLY A 313 -9.52 0.53 -11.50
N ASN A 314 -10.34 1.47 -11.93
CA ASN A 314 -9.90 2.60 -12.75
C ASN A 314 -8.86 3.51 -12.06
N TRP A 315 -8.88 3.50 -10.73
CA TRP A 315 -8.10 4.36 -9.85
C TRP A 315 -7.51 3.50 -8.72
N PRO A 316 -6.58 2.59 -9.04
CA PRO A 316 -6.01 1.65 -8.08
C PRO A 316 -5.34 2.40 -6.92
N GLY A 317 -5.62 1.94 -5.69
CA GLY A 317 -5.15 2.58 -4.47
C GLY A 317 -5.70 3.99 -4.22
N LYS A 318 -6.70 4.44 -4.99
CA LYS A 318 -7.30 5.76 -4.86
C LYS A 318 -8.79 5.67 -4.56
N ILE A 319 -9.21 6.46 -3.58
CA ILE A 319 -10.59 6.60 -3.14
C ILE A 319 -11.00 8.07 -3.11
N CYS A 320 -12.30 8.31 -3.06
CA CYS A 320 -12.81 9.65 -2.90
C CYS A 320 -12.47 10.18 -1.52
N VAL A 321 -11.81 11.33 -1.49
CA VAL A 321 -11.40 12.00 -0.25
C VAL A 321 -12.57 12.40 0.66
N LYS A 322 -13.76 12.68 0.08
CA LYS A 322 -14.94 13.11 0.85
C LYS A 322 -15.76 11.95 1.40
N CYS A 323 -16.03 10.93 0.59
CA CYS A 323 -16.94 9.83 0.95
C CYS A 323 -16.24 8.49 1.20
N THR A 324 -14.92 8.45 1.09
CA THR A 324 -14.03 7.29 1.27
C THR A 324 -14.33 6.07 0.39
N ASN A 325 -15.27 6.17 -0.54
CA ASN A 325 -15.58 5.11 -1.49
C ASN A 325 -14.57 5.05 -2.63
N ALA A 326 -14.35 3.84 -3.16
CA ALA A 326 -13.63 3.64 -4.41
C ALA A 326 -14.20 4.51 -5.53
N ILE A 327 -13.32 5.15 -6.30
CA ILE A 327 -13.74 6.02 -7.40
C ILE A 327 -14.08 5.13 -8.60
N VAL A 328 -15.38 5.09 -8.93
CA VAL A 328 -15.88 4.44 -10.14
C VAL A 328 -16.03 5.47 -11.24
N GLY A 329 -15.46 5.20 -12.42
CA GLY A 329 -15.52 6.12 -13.56
C GLY A 329 -14.50 7.26 -13.47
N ALA A 330 -14.97 8.49 -13.67
CA ALA A 330 -14.11 9.68 -13.65
C ALA A 330 -13.74 10.08 -12.21
N ALA A 331 -12.46 10.42 -12.01
CA ALA A 331 -11.98 11.10 -10.80
C ALA A 331 -11.98 12.61 -11.02
N PHE A 332 -11.93 13.39 -9.94
CA PHE A 332 -11.90 14.84 -9.99
C PHE A 332 -10.83 15.36 -9.03
N ALA A 333 -10.09 16.39 -9.43
CA ALA A 333 -9.06 17.01 -8.60
C ALA A 333 -9.24 18.53 -8.56
N PRO A 334 -9.02 19.20 -7.41
CA PRO A 334 -9.06 20.67 -7.34
C PRO A 334 -7.94 21.29 -8.18
N THR A 335 -8.20 22.42 -8.84
CA THR A 335 -7.16 23.14 -9.60
C THR A 335 -6.00 23.63 -8.73
N ALA A 336 -6.25 23.89 -7.44
CA ALA A 336 -5.26 24.45 -6.51
C ALA A 336 -4.39 23.41 -5.79
N VAL A 337 -4.76 22.13 -5.83
CA VAL A 337 -4.08 21.05 -5.11
C VAL A 337 -3.24 20.25 -6.11
N GLY A 338 -2.00 19.92 -5.75
CA GLY A 338 -1.07 19.17 -6.59
C GLY A 338 -1.71 17.97 -7.27
N PHE A 339 -1.52 17.88 -8.59
CA PHE A 339 -2.17 16.89 -9.44
C PHE A 339 -1.97 15.46 -8.90
N TYR A 340 -3.01 14.62 -8.96
CA TYR A 340 -3.03 13.21 -8.48
C TYR A 340 -3.06 12.98 -6.95
N THR A 341 -3.02 14.03 -6.14
CA THR A 341 -2.91 13.92 -4.67
C THR A 341 -4.21 13.48 -4.02
N TYR A 342 -5.22 14.36 -4.08
CA TYR A 342 -6.54 14.17 -3.47
C TYR A 342 -7.60 14.13 -4.56
N LEU A 343 -8.22 12.97 -4.73
CA LEU A 343 -9.21 12.73 -5.78
C LEU A 343 -10.63 12.65 -5.20
N TYR A 344 -11.60 13.13 -5.97
CA TYR A 344 -13.01 13.13 -5.65
C TYR A 344 -13.77 12.27 -6.65
N CYS A 345 -14.80 11.58 -6.21
CA CYS A 345 -15.74 10.94 -7.13
C CYS A 345 -16.72 11.99 -7.69
N GLN A 346 -17.36 11.66 -8.82
CA GLN A 346 -18.30 12.55 -9.51
C GLN A 346 -19.39 13.12 -8.60
N SER A 347 -20.00 12.31 -7.74
CA SER A 347 -21.05 12.75 -6.82
C SER A 347 -20.55 13.73 -5.76
N CYS A 348 -19.28 13.63 -5.36
CA CYS A 348 -18.68 14.51 -4.38
C CYS A 348 -18.06 15.77 -4.99
N ALA A 349 -17.68 15.72 -6.27
CA ALA A 349 -17.09 16.83 -7.01
C ALA A 349 -18.12 17.84 -7.51
N GLY A 350 -19.33 17.38 -7.89
CA GLY A 350 -20.38 18.24 -8.47
C GLY A 350 -20.93 19.36 -7.57
N SER A 351 -20.35 19.57 -6.39
CA SER A 351 -20.65 20.71 -5.51
C SER A 351 -19.65 21.86 -5.62
N ASP A 352 -18.61 21.75 -6.46
CA ASP A 352 -17.50 22.71 -6.50
C ASP A 352 -17.07 23.05 -7.94
N ASP A 353 -17.08 24.33 -8.31
CA ASP A 353 -16.83 24.80 -9.69
C ASP A 353 -15.34 24.77 -10.10
N ALA A 354 -14.42 24.47 -9.18
CA ALA A 354 -12.97 24.50 -9.40
C ALA A 354 -12.32 23.09 -9.46
N MET A 355 -12.99 22.15 -10.11
CA MET A 355 -12.54 20.75 -10.23
C MET A 355 -12.23 20.37 -11.68
N HIS A 356 -11.11 19.68 -11.90
CA HIS A 356 -10.77 19.07 -13.19
C HIS A 356 -11.18 17.60 -13.22
N ALA A 357 -11.95 17.21 -14.23
CA ALA A 357 -12.31 15.81 -14.46
C ALA A 357 -11.12 15.03 -15.05
N CYS A 358 -10.89 13.85 -14.50
CA CYS A 358 -10.03 12.83 -15.06
C CYS A 358 -10.86 11.62 -15.51
N PRO A 359 -10.99 11.37 -16.82
CA PRO A 359 -11.58 10.13 -17.28
C PRO A 359 -10.71 8.93 -16.89
N PRO A 360 -11.27 7.72 -16.77
CA PRO A 360 -10.47 6.53 -16.51
C PRO A 360 -9.65 6.14 -17.76
N ALA A 361 -8.48 5.53 -17.55
CA ALA A 361 -7.60 5.09 -18.65
C ALA A 361 -8.33 4.15 -19.63
N ARG A 362 -9.11 3.18 -19.13
CA ARG A 362 -9.92 2.25 -19.95
C ARG A 362 -11.03 2.91 -20.76
N GLY A 363 -11.51 4.08 -20.33
CA GLY A 363 -12.57 4.83 -21.01
C GLY A 363 -12.04 5.90 -21.97
N SER A 364 -10.72 6.05 -22.07
CA SER A 364 -10.12 7.07 -22.93
C SER A 364 -10.19 6.64 -24.39
N PRO A 365 -10.71 7.48 -25.29
CA PRO A 365 -10.77 7.15 -26.70
C PRO A 365 -9.36 7.21 -27.29
N VAL A 366 -8.65 6.08 -27.25
CA VAL A 366 -7.36 5.88 -27.94
C VAL A 366 -7.55 6.00 -29.48
N GLY A 367 -8.79 6.03 -29.97
CA GLY A 367 -9.16 5.88 -31.38
C GLY A 367 -9.61 7.12 -32.17
N THR A 368 -9.59 8.34 -31.65
CA THR A 368 -10.04 9.53 -32.43
C THR A 368 -8.94 10.37 -33.07
N ILE A 369 -7.69 9.88 -33.12
CA ILE A 369 -6.55 10.62 -33.71
C ILE A 369 -6.19 10.14 -35.13
N HIS A 370 -6.93 9.19 -35.72
CA HIS A 370 -6.66 8.71 -37.09
C HIS A 370 -7.40 9.44 -38.22
N ASN A 371 -8.19 10.48 -37.97
CA ASN A 371 -8.88 11.24 -39.01
C ASN A 371 -8.66 12.76 -38.88
N VAL A 372 -7.45 13.22 -39.17
CA VAL A 372 -7.24 14.59 -39.67
C VAL A 372 -6.30 14.53 -40.86
N GLY A 373 -6.90 14.44 -42.05
CA GLY A 373 -6.43 15.04 -43.31
C GLY A 373 -5.12 14.53 -43.91
N THR A 374 -5.25 13.60 -44.86
CA THR A 374 -4.49 13.65 -46.13
C THR A 374 -4.77 14.93 -46.89
#